data_AF-A0A1F8S6I1-F1
#
_entry.id   AF-A0A1F8S6I1-F1
#
_cell.length_a   1.000
_cell.length_b   1.000
_cell.length_c   1.000
_cell.angle_alpha   90.00
_cell.angle_beta   90.00
_cell.angle_gamma   90.00
#
_symmetry.space_group_name_H-M   'P 1'
#
loop_
_entity.id
_entity.type
_entity.pdbx_description
1 polymer ?
#
loop_
_entity_poly.entity_id
_entity_poly.type
_entity_poly.pdbx_seq_one_letter_code
_entity_poly.pdbx_strand_id
1 'polypeptide(L)'
;MTAADRDLVSALRAELAAIDPSRACDRVAERAGLAMAAAPRDPVIARLAVRLGRRGPASGHPDTDRSVDFPGLPEHCRMAYLRGRFLARGSLSLAGGRTHLEFVVPPDEAPVLAGWLSIAGLAASWRLRRGRGVVTWKSGEAVGLFLRRIGAGAALLELEARQVSRALRGELNRVLNAESANLLRSVAAAGRQLAAIEALDADGRLGAQPYVVRVVAEGRRETPEATLTELAERLGLHRSAVQRALDRLERLALAEPGVVAAPLA
;
A
#
# COMPACT_ATOMS: atom_id res chain seq x y z
N MET A 1 12.93 -4.27 5.43
CA MET A 1 13.02 -3.94 3.98
C MET A 1 13.49 -5.17 3.25
N THR A 2 12.96 -5.43 2.05
CA THR A 2 13.46 -6.51 1.18
C THR A 2 14.82 -6.14 0.56
N ALA A 3 15.52 -7.09 -0.07
CA ALA A 3 16.75 -6.79 -0.81
C ALA A 3 16.50 -5.76 -1.91
N ALA A 4 15.47 -5.98 -2.74
CA ALA A 4 15.06 -5.06 -3.80
C ALA A 4 14.71 -3.65 -3.29
N ASP A 5 14.16 -3.51 -2.08
CA ASP A 5 13.91 -2.19 -1.48
C ASP A 5 15.21 -1.49 -1.09
N ARG A 6 16.22 -2.22 -0.61
CA ARG A 6 17.54 -1.65 -0.28
C ARG A 6 18.27 -1.20 -1.54
N ASP A 7 18.20 -1.99 -2.61
CA ASP A 7 18.83 -1.66 -3.89
C ASP A 7 18.23 -0.38 -4.49
N LEU A 8 16.90 -0.22 -4.41
CA LEU A 8 16.22 1.00 -4.85
C LEU A 8 16.63 2.22 -4.04
N VAL A 9 16.74 2.10 -2.71
CA VAL A 9 17.22 3.20 -1.86
C VAL A 9 18.68 3.55 -2.18
N SER A 10 19.51 2.55 -2.47
CA SER A 10 20.90 2.77 -2.90
C SER A 10 20.97 3.47 -4.25
N ALA A 11 20.17 3.03 -5.24
CA ALA A 11 20.07 3.66 -6.55
C ALA A 11 19.60 5.12 -6.46
N LEU A 12 18.59 5.38 -5.63
CA LEU A 12 18.09 6.73 -5.35
C LEU A 12 19.18 7.66 -4.81
N ARG A 13 19.98 7.17 -3.86
CA ARG A 13 21.10 7.96 -3.30
C ARG A 13 22.19 8.19 -4.33
N ALA A 14 22.48 7.20 -5.17
CA ALA A 14 23.44 7.32 -6.26
C ALA A 14 22.98 8.33 -7.33
N GLU A 15 21.70 8.30 -7.71
CA GLU A 15 21.07 9.26 -8.62
C GLU A 15 21.21 10.69 -8.08
N LEU A 16 20.75 10.92 -6.84
CA LEU A 16 20.84 12.23 -6.21
C LEU A 16 22.28 12.72 -6.11
N ALA A 17 23.20 11.84 -5.72
CA ALA A 17 24.60 12.22 -5.64
C ALA A 17 25.20 12.47 -7.02
N ALA A 18 24.70 11.87 -8.11
CA ALA A 18 25.21 12.10 -9.45
C ALA A 18 24.87 13.51 -9.99
N ILE A 19 23.80 14.13 -9.50
CA ILE A 19 23.37 15.48 -9.87
C ILE A 19 24.54 16.46 -9.75
N ASP A 20 24.87 17.13 -10.85
CA ASP A 20 25.88 18.17 -10.88
C ASP A 20 25.19 19.54 -11.00
N PRO A 21 25.15 20.37 -9.95
CA PRO A 21 24.42 21.62 -10.01
C PRO A 21 25.03 22.57 -11.04
N SER A 22 24.19 23.09 -11.93
CA SER A 22 24.61 24.01 -12.99
C SER A 22 25.02 25.38 -12.43
N ARG A 23 24.36 25.85 -11.36
CA ARG A 23 24.65 27.14 -10.72
C ARG A 23 25.69 27.00 -9.62
N ALA A 24 26.59 27.97 -9.53
CA ALA A 24 27.60 28.02 -8.47
C ALA A 24 26.95 28.14 -7.07
N CYS A 25 25.87 28.90 -6.94
CA CYS A 25 25.13 29.05 -5.68
C CYS A 25 24.50 27.72 -5.21
N ASP A 26 23.99 26.89 -6.13
CA ASP A 26 23.46 25.56 -5.80
C ASP A 26 24.56 24.63 -5.28
N ARG A 27 25.76 24.70 -5.87
CA ARG A 27 26.92 23.92 -5.38
C ARG A 27 27.31 24.31 -3.97
N VAL A 28 27.29 25.60 -3.66
CA VAL A 28 27.60 26.11 -2.31
C VAL A 28 26.53 25.64 -1.32
N ALA A 29 25.25 25.77 -1.68
CA ALA A 29 24.13 25.36 -0.84
C ALA A 29 24.13 23.85 -0.56
N GLU A 30 24.33 23.03 -1.59
CA GLU A 30 24.43 21.57 -1.45
C GLU A 30 25.64 21.15 -0.61
N ARG A 31 26.79 21.79 -0.80
CA ARG A 31 27.98 21.55 0.02
C ARG A 31 27.72 21.89 1.48
N ALA A 32 27.03 23.00 1.77
CA ALA A 32 26.66 23.38 3.13
C ALA A 32 25.72 22.36 3.77
N GLY A 33 24.72 21.85 3.02
CA GLY A 33 23.85 20.78 3.50
C GLY A 33 24.59 19.47 3.77
N LEU A 34 25.65 19.20 3.01
CA LEU A 34 26.48 18.00 3.14
C LEU A 34 27.50 18.08 4.29
N ALA A 35 28.14 19.24 4.48
CA ALA A 35 29.25 19.45 5.42
C ALA A 35 28.87 19.24 6.90
N MET A 36 27.58 19.32 7.23
CA MET A 36 27.08 19.07 8.58
C MET A 36 27.03 17.57 8.95
N ALA A 37 27.54 16.67 8.10
CA ALA A 37 27.82 15.27 8.43
C ALA A 37 29.26 15.04 8.88
N ALA A 38 29.44 14.19 9.90
CA ALA A 38 30.73 13.56 10.18
C ALA A 38 31.19 12.78 8.94
N ALA A 39 32.50 12.75 8.67
CA ALA A 39 33.13 12.27 7.44
C ALA A 39 32.37 11.14 6.72
N PRO A 40 32.02 11.30 5.43
CA PRO A 40 31.17 10.35 4.73
C PRO A 40 31.87 8.99 4.62
N ARG A 41 31.30 7.97 5.26
CA ARG A 41 31.71 6.55 5.08
C ARG A 41 31.31 5.98 3.72
N ASP A 42 30.43 6.68 3.00
CA ASP A 42 29.89 6.28 1.71
C ASP A 42 30.73 6.85 0.56
N PRO A 43 31.33 6.02 -0.32
CA PRO A 43 32.18 6.47 -1.43
C PRO A 43 31.42 7.31 -2.47
N VAL A 44 30.10 7.15 -2.59
CA VAL A 44 29.27 8.00 -3.46
C VAL A 44 29.26 9.43 -2.93
N ILE A 45 29.05 9.59 -1.63
CA ILE A 45 29.03 10.90 -0.97
C ILE A 45 30.42 11.52 -0.94
N ALA A 46 31.47 10.73 -0.68
CA ALA A 46 32.84 11.22 -0.71
C ALA A 46 33.21 11.82 -2.08
N ARG A 47 32.83 11.14 -3.17
CA ARG A 47 33.03 11.66 -4.54
C ARG A 47 32.21 12.92 -4.82
N LEU A 48 30.98 13.00 -4.32
CA LEU A 48 30.18 14.23 -4.40
C LEU A 48 30.87 15.39 -3.68
N ALA A 49 31.33 15.18 -2.44
CA ALA A 49 32.03 16.22 -1.67
C ALA A 49 33.23 16.78 -2.43
N VAL A 50 34.04 15.91 -3.04
CA VAL A 50 35.18 16.30 -3.88
C VAL A 50 34.74 17.10 -5.11
N ARG A 51 33.71 16.65 -5.84
CA ARG A 51 33.19 17.38 -7.02
C ARG A 51 32.64 18.75 -6.66
N LEU A 52 31.90 18.85 -5.55
CA LEU A 52 31.41 20.12 -5.04
C LEU A 52 32.60 21.02 -4.69
N GLY A 53 33.65 20.52 -4.02
CA GLY A 53 34.84 21.29 -3.64
C GLY A 53 35.73 21.79 -4.80
N ARG A 54 35.74 21.10 -5.96
CA ARG A 54 36.64 21.39 -7.09
C ARG A 54 36.22 22.58 -7.98
N ARG A 55 35.07 23.22 -7.76
CA ARG A 55 34.56 24.35 -8.58
C ARG A 55 34.07 25.53 -7.72
N GLY A 56 34.95 26.15 -6.95
CA GLY A 56 34.73 27.48 -6.35
C GLY A 56 35.67 28.51 -6.98
N PRO A 57 35.28 29.77 -7.17
CA PRO A 57 36.16 30.79 -7.74
C PRO A 57 37.39 31.00 -6.83
N ALA A 58 38.55 31.20 -7.45
CA ALA A 58 39.83 31.52 -6.81
C ALA A 58 39.90 32.95 -6.24
N SER A 59 38.82 33.43 -5.62
CA SER A 59 38.78 34.72 -4.94
C SER A 59 38.31 34.49 -3.51
N GLY A 60 39.22 34.73 -2.56
CA GLY A 60 39.12 34.33 -1.17
C GLY A 60 37.77 34.60 -0.52
N HIS A 61 37.22 33.55 0.07
CA HIS A 61 36.36 33.60 1.24
C HIS A 61 36.63 32.33 2.04
N PRO A 62 37.45 32.40 3.11
CA PRO A 62 37.50 31.34 4.09
C PRO A 62 36.22 31.46 4.93
N ASP A 63 35.36 30.45 4.93
CA ASP A 63 34.66 30.00 6.13
C ASP A 63 33.71 28.84 5.85
N THR A 64 34.06 27.70 6.40
CA THR A 64 33.22 26.52 6.57
C THR A 64 32.28 26.62 7.78
N ASP A 65 32.02 27.83 8.31
CA ASP A 65 31.27 28.03 9.56
C ASP A 65 30.16 29.12 9.48
N ARG A 66 29.68 29.45 8.27
CA ARG A 66 28.52 30.35 8.14
C ARG A 66 27.23 29.58 8.39
N SER A 67 26.50 29.96 9.43
CA SER A 67 25.08 29.65 9.61
C SER A 67 24.35 29.96 8.29
N VAL A 68 23.88 28.91 7.61
CA VAL A 68 23.13 29.09 6.36
C VAL A 68 21.84 29.83 6.68
N ASP A 69 21.65 31.03 6.11
CA ASP A 69 20.36 31.73 6.12
C ASP A 69 19.41 31.04 5.12
N PHE A 70 18.95 29.84 5.49
CA PHE A 70 18.07 29.04 4.65
C PHE A 70 16.77 29.79 4.26
N PRO A 71 16.12 30.55 5.16
CA PRO A 71 14.97 31.37 4.79
C PRO A 71 15.27 32.38 3.69
N GLY A 72 16.45 33.00 3.68
CA GLY A 72 16.87 33.95 2.64
C GLY A 72 17.28 33.32 1.31
N LEU A 73 17.49 32.00 1.25
CA LEU A 73 17.93 31.34 0.02
C LEU A 73 16.84 31.33 -1.08
N PRO A 74 17.22 31.51 -2.37
CA PRO A 74 16.34 31.19 -3.47
C PRO A 74 15.90 29.72 -3.45
N GLU A 75 14.75 29.43 -4.04
CA GLU A 75 14.14 28.10 -4.02
C GLU A 75 15.07 27.00 -4.54
N HIS A 76 15.81 27.25 -5.62
CA HIS A 76 16.76 26.29 -6.17
C HIS A 76 17.91 25.96 -5.20
N CYS A 77 18.42 26.96 -4.47
CA CYS A 77 19.45 26.78 -3.46
C CYS A 77 18.91 26.00 -2.26
N ARG A 78 17.66 26.25 -1.84
CA ARG A 78 17.01 25.48 -0.76
C ARG A 78 16.93 23.99 -1.13
N MET A 79 16.53 23.67 -2.35
CA MET A 79 16.45 22.28 -2.79
C MET A 79 17.83 21.63 -2.90
N ALA A 80 18.84 22.36 -3.37
CA ALA A 80 20.22 21.90 -3.37
C ALA A 80 20.75 21.63 -1.94
N TYR A 81 20.47 22.54 -0.99
CA TYR A 81 20.78 22.36 0.42
C TYR A 81 20.13 21.10 1.00
N LEU A 82 18.81 20.93 0.78
CA LEU A 82 18.06 19.78 1.28
C LEU A 82 18.50 18.45 0.65
N ARG A 83 18.93 18.46 -0.63
CA ARG A 83 19.57 17.29 -1.27
C ARG A 83 20.84 16.89 -0.52
N GLY A 84 21.75 17.85 -0.30
CA GLY A 84 22.97 17.63 0.47
C GLY A 84 22.67 17.11 1.88
N ARG A 85 21.66 17.70 2.53
CA ARG A 85 21.19 17.29 3.86
C ARG A 85 20.65 15.86 3.89
N PHE A 86 19.87 15.47 2.89
CA PHE A 86 19.34 14.11 2.77
C PHE A 86 20.45 13.08 2.54
N LEU A 87 21.42 13.40 1.68
CA LEU A 87 22.58 12.53 1.47
C LEU A 87 23.40 12.38 2.77
N ALA A 88 23.58 13.47 3.53
CA ALA A 88 24.34 13.47 4.78
C ALA A 88 23.65 12.75 5.95
N ARG A 89 22.36 13.03 6.19
CA ARG A 89 21.65 12.67 7.43
C ARG A 89 20.31 11.97 7.21
N GLY A 90 19.86 11.88 5.96
CA GLY A 90 18.57 11.30 5.59
C GLY A 90 18.64 9.80 5.35
N SER A 91 17.52 9.13 5.63
CA SER A 91 17.31 7.71 5.34
C SER A 91 15.89 7.48 4.84
N LEU A 92 15.73 6.50 3.95
CA LEU A 92 14.44 6.10 3.36
C LEU A 92 14.20 4.62 3.66
N SER A 93 13.02 4.30 4.17
CA SER A 93 12.57 2.96 4.50
C SER A 93 11.25 2.63 3.78
N LEU A 94 11.23 1.48 3.11
CA LEU A 94 10.10 1.01 2.27
C LEU A 94 9.43 -0.25 2.85
N ALA A 95 9.47 -0.41 4.18
CA ALA A 95 9.02 -1.64 4.83
C ALA A 95 7.49 -1.80 4.85
N GLY A 96 7.00 -3.00 4.50
CA GLY A 96 5.59 -3.36 4.66
C GLY A 96 4.62 -2.52 3.83
N GLY A 97 5.06 -2.01 2.67
CA GLY A 97 4.26 -1.12 1.82
C GLY A 97 4.14 0.32 2.35
N ARG A 98 4.86 0.66 3.42
CA ARG A 98 4.93 2.03 3.96
C ARG A 98 6.22 2.69 3.52
N THR A 99 6.11 3.97 3.19
CA THR A 99 7.24 4.82 2.84
C THR A 99 7.51 5.76 4.01
N HIS A 100 8.70 5.69 4.58
CA HIS A 100 9.12 6.51 5.70
C HIS A 100 10.49 7.12 5.39
N LEU A 101 10.56 8.44 5.44
CA LEU A 101 11.81 9.17 5.35
C LEU A 101 12.11 9.86 6.68
N GLU A 102 13.33 9.72 7.18
CA GLU A 102 13.79 10.42 8.39
C GLU A 102 15.18 11.04 8.22
N PHE A 103 15.37 12.21 8.85
CA PHE A 103 16.68 12.78 9.14
C PHE A 103 17.03 12.55 10.60
N VAL A 104 18.26 12.11 10.85
CA VAL A 104 18.81 12.00 12.22
C VAL A 104 19.85 13.10 12.43
N VAL A 105 19.55 14.02 13.33
CA VAL A 105 20.29 15.27 13.54
C VAL A 105 20.54 15.51 15.04
N PRO A 106 21.42 16.46 15.43
CA PRO A 106 21.49 16.96 16.79
C PRO A 106 20.11 17.43 17.33
N PRO A 107 19.83 17.28 18.64
CA PRO A 107 18.53 17.61 19.24
C PRO A 107 18.03 19.04 18.96
N ASP A 108 18.93 20.01 19.04
CA ASP A 108 18.73 21.44 18.82
C ASP A 108 18.46 21.77 17.34
N GLU A 109 19.00 20.98 16.42
CA GLU A 109 18.83 21.20 14.99
C GLU A 109 17.48 20.68 14.45
N ALA A 110 16.86 19.69 15.10
CA ALA A 110 15.59 19.11 14.63
C ALA A 110 14.45 20.14 14.44
N PRO A 111 14.12 21.00 15.42
CA PRO A 111 13.08 22.02 15.22
C PRO A 111 13.45 23.02 14.13
N VAL A 112 14.73 23.39 14.00
CA VAL A 112 15.23 24.32 12.96
C VAL A 112 15.03 23.71 11.57
N LEU A 113 15.48 22.48 11.37
CA LEU A 113 15.31 21.77 10.10
C LEU A 113 13.83 21.56 9.75
N ALA A 114 12.98 21.25 10.73
CA ALA A 114 11.54 21.15 10.50
C ALA A 114 10.94 22.50 10.07
N GLY A 115 11.38 23.61 10.66
CA GLY A 115 10.99 24.96 10.24
C GLY A 115 11.43 25.28 8.81
N TRP A 116 12.67 24.97 8.45
CA TRP A 116 13.19 25.15 7.09
C TRP A 116 12.44 24.31 6.05
N LEU A 117 12.13 23.06 6.39
CA LEU A 117 11.28 22.20 5.56
C LEU A 117 9.88 22.81 5.40
N SER A 118 9.30 23.39 6.46
CA SER A 118 8.01 24.09 6.37
C SER A 118 8.08 25.31 5.45
N ILE A 119 9.14 26.13 5.52
CA ILE A 119 9.37 27.28 4.62
C ILE A 119 9.45 26.82 3.16
N ALA A 120 10.06 25.66 2.93
CA ALA A 120 10.13 25.06 1.61
C ALA A 120 8.80 24.42 1.16
N GLY A 121 7.71 24.48 1.94
CA GLY A 121 6.44 23.82 1.61
C GLY A 121 6.48 22.30 1.76
N LEU A 122 7.36 21.80 2.63
CA LEU A 122 7.63 20.38 2.88
C LEU A 122 7.47 20.09 4.37
N ALA A 123 6.39 20.54 5.00
CA ALA A 123 6.21 20.42 6.46
C ALA A 123 6.46 18.98 6.95
N ALA A 124 7.29 18.84 7.99
CA ALA A 124 7.72 17.57 8.56
C ALA A 124 7.50 17.56 10.07
N SER A 125 7.19 16.39 10.63
CA SER A 125 7.14 16.22 12.08
C SER A 125 8.55 16.04 12.64
N TRP A 126 8.81 16.53 13.85
CA TRP A 126 10.07 16.26 14.55
C TRP A 126 9.84 15.79 15.98
N ARG A 127 10.82 15.06 16.52
CA ARG A 127 10.83 14.59 17.92
C ARG A 127 12.25 14.30 18.39
N LEU A 128 12.43 14.20 19.71
CA LEU A 128 13.65 13.65 20.31
C LEU A 128 13.53 12.14 20.48
N ARG A 129 14.58 11.40 20.12
CA ARG A 129 14.68 9.95 20.27
C ARG A 129 16.10 9.58 20.69
N ARG A 130 16.24 9.01 21.90
CA ARG A 130 17.54 8.56 22.46
C ARG A 130 18.65 9.63 22.37
N GLY A 131 18.33 10.87 22.77
CA GLY A 131 19.29 11.98 22.73
C GLY A 131 19.61 12.51 21.32
N ARG A 132 18.81 12.17 20.31
CA ARG A 132 18.96 12.66 18.93
C ARG A 132 17.67 13.33 18.46
N GLY A 133 17.80 14.35 17.63
CA GLY A 133 16.70 14.94 16.90
C GLY A 133 16.33 14.08 15.69
N VAL A 134 15.03 13.81 15.50
CA VAL A 134 14.52 13.05 14.35
C VAL A 134 13.44 13.88 13.66
N VAL A 135 13.66 14.20 12.39
CA VAL A 135 12.68 14.88 11.51
C VAL A 135 12.17 13.85 10.50
N THR A 136 10.86 13.72 10.32
CA THR A 136 10.27 12.56 9.62
C THR A 136 9.01 12.88 8.82
N TRP A 137 8.84 12.14 7.73
CA TRP A 137 7.56 11.95 7.04
C TRP A 137 7.15 10.48 7.04
N LYS A 138 5.87 10.24 7.36
CA LYS A 138 5.25 8.92 7.30
C LYS A 138 4.27 8.74 6.12
N SER A 139 3.99 9.83 5.39
CA SER A 139 3.12 9.81 4.20
C SER A 139 3.97 9.60 2.96
N GLY A 140 3.60 8.62 2.13
CA GLY A 140 4.26 8.37 0.84
C GLY A 140 4.16 9.56 -0.11
N GLU A 141 3.07 10.33 -0.04
CA GLU A 141 2.88 11.56 -0.81
C GLU A 141 3.90 12.63 -0.43
N ALA A 142 4.06 12.90 0.87
CA ALA A 142 5.02 13.90 1.34
C ALA A 142 6.47 13.48 1.05
N VAL A 143 6.78 12.19 1.18
CA VAL A 143 8.09 11.65 0.79
C VAL A 143 8.31 11.79 -0.71
N GLY A 144 7.32 11.44 -1.53
CA GLY A 144 7.39 11.58 -2.98
C GLY A 144 7.60 13.03 -3.42
N LEU A 145 6.87 13.96 -2.83
CA LEU A 145 7.03 15.40 -3.08
C LEU A 145 8.44 15.88 -2.73
N PHE A 146 8.96 15.48 -1.55
CA PHE A 146 10.33 15.80 -1.15
C PHE A 146 11.36 15.28 -2.16
N LEU A 147 11.31 13.98 -2.47
CA LEU A 147 12.23 13.31 -3.39
C LEU A 147 12.20 13.95 -4.80
N ARG A 148 11.00 14.28 -5.29
CA ARG A 148 10.80 14.96 -6.57
C ARG A 148 11.50 16.32 -6.61
N ARG A 149 11.34 17.12 -5.54
CA ARG A 149 11.90 18.48 -5.48
C ARG A 149 13.42 18.52 -5.33
N ILE A 150 14.02 17.50 -4.71
CA ILE A 150 15.48 17.40 -4.61
C ILE A 150 16.13 16.74 -5.84
N GLY A 151 15.34 16.18 -6.76
CA GLY A 151 15.79 15.70 -8.07
C GLY A 151 15.89 14.18 -8.24
N ALA A 152 15.25 13.36 -7.39
CA ALA A 152 15.26 11.90 -7.51
C ALA A 152 14.23 11.37 -8.53
N GLY A 153 14.24 11.88 -9.76
CA GLY A 153 13.20 11.61 -10.76
C GLY A 153 13.04 10.13 -11.12
N ALA A 154 14.13 9.46 -11.49
CA ALA A 154 14.07 8.08 -12.00
C ALA A 154 13.76 7.08 -10.88
N ALA A 155 14.45 7.16 -9.75
CA ALA A 155 14.20 6.28 -8.61
C ALA A 155 12.82 6.52 -7.99
N LEU A 156 12.28 7.75 -8.03
CA LEU A 156 10.92 8.02 -7.57
C LEU A 156 9.89 7.36 -8.49
N LEU A 157 10.06 7.41 -9.81
CA LEU A 157 9.17 6.73 -10.75
C LEU A 157 9.14 5.21 -10.50
N GLU A 158 10.30 4.59 -10.28
CA GLU A 158 10.37 3.17 -9.94
C GLU A 158 9.69 2.88 -8.59
N LEU A 159 9.88 3.75 -7.59
CA LEU A 159 9.22 3.64 -6.30
C LEU A 159 7.68 3.73 -6.43
N GLU A 160 7.17 4.68 -7.21
CA GLU A 160 5.74 4.86 -7.47
C GLU A 160 5.16 3.65 -8.23
N ALA A 161 5.86 3.16 -9.27
CA ALA A 161 5.44 1.97 -10.02
C ALA A 161 5.34 0.71 -9.15
N ARG A 162 6.33 0.50 -8.25
CA ARG A 162 6.30 -0.62 -7.29
C ARG A 162 5.14 -0.50 -6.31
N GLN A 163 4.79 0.71 -5.87
CA GLN A 163 3.66 0.94 -4.96
C GLN A 163 2.31 0.64 -5.65
N VAL A 164 2.11 1.14 -6.88
CA VAL A 164 0.91 0.84 -7.68
C VAL A 164 0.76 -0.66 -7.89
N SER A 165 1.84 -1.33 -8.31
CA SER A 165 1.83 -2.77 -8.53
C SER A 165 1.48 -3.57 -7.27
N ARG A 166 1.96 -3.14 -6.09
CA ARG A 166 1.58 -3.76 -4.81
C ARG A 166 0.12 -3.52 -4.45
N ALA A 167 -0.39 -2.31 -4.67
CA ALA A 167 -1.79 -1.96 -4.42
C ALA A 167 -2.74 -2.81 -5.28
N LEU A 168 -2.46 -2.92 -6.59
CA LEU A 168 -3.23 -3.74 -7.52
C LEU A 168 -3.23 -5.23 -7.13
N ARG A 169 -2.07 -5.80 -6.78
CA ARG A 169 -2.01 -7.19 -6.29
C ARG A 169 -2.82 -7.37 -5.01
N GLY A 170 -2.77 -6.41 -4.09
CA GLY A 170 -3.55 -6.42 -2.86
C GLY A 170 -5.06 -6.42 -3.13
N GLU A 171 -5.51 -5.62 -4.08
CA GLU A 171 -6.91 -5.57 -4.52
C GLU A 171 -7.34 -6.87 -5.19
N LEU A 172 -6.58 -7.37 -6.16
CA LEU A 172 -6.86 -8.64 -6.83
C LEU A 172 -6.94 -9.80 -5.84
N ASN A 173 -6.02 -9.87 -4.88
CA ASN A 173 -6.05 -10.91 -3.84
C ASN A 173 -7.32 -10.81 -2.98
N ARG A 174 -7.82 -9.61 -2.68
CA ARG A 174 -9.09 -9.46 -1.94
C ARG A 174 -10.27 -9.94 -2.77
N VAL A 175 -10.32 -9.58 -4.05
CA VAL A 175 -11.37 -10.01 -4.99
C VAL A 175 -11.35 -11.53 -5.13
N LEU A 176 -10.20 -12.11 -5.46
CA LEU A 176 -10.06 -13.57 -5.61
C LEU A 176 -10.40 -14.33 -4.34
N ASN A 177 -10.02 -13.82 -3.16
CA ASN A 177 -10.40 -14.43 -1.88
C ASN A 177 -11.91 -14.37 -1.66
N ALA A 178 -12.57 -13.25 -1.99
CA ALA A 178 -14.01 -13.11 -1.88
C ALA A 178 -14.75 -14.06 -2.85
N GLU A 179 -14.30 -14.14 -4.10
CA GLU A 179 -14.85 -15.03 -5.13
C GLU A 179 -14.66 -16.50 -4.74
N SER A 180 -13.47 -16.89 -4.30
CA SER A 180 -13.18 -18.26 -3.84
C SER A 180 -14.06 -18.63 -2.66
N ALA A 181 -14.22 -17.73 -1.68
CA ALA A 181 -15.09 -17.96 -0.53
C ALA A 181 -16.58 -18.02 -0.91
N ASN A 182 -17.02 -17.22 -1.89
CA ASN A 182 -18.37 -17.30 -2.44
C ASN A 182 -18.61 -18.64 -3.15
N LEU A 183 -17.67 -19.07 -3.99
CA LEU A 183 -17.76 -20.33 -4.72
C LEU A 183 -17.83 -21.52 -3.76
N LEU A 184 -16.96 -21.58 -2.75
CA LEU A 184 -16.97 -22.64 -1.74
C LEU A 184 -18.30 -22.71 -0.98
N ARG A 185 -18.89 -21.56 -0.62
CA ARG A 185 -20.21 -21.52 0.03
C ARG A 185 -21.33 -22.01 -0.91
N SER A 186 -21.28 -21.62 -2.18
CA SER A 186 -22.24 -22.06 -3.19
C SER A 186 -22.16 -23.56 -3.44
N VAL A 187 -20.95 -24.11 -3.59
CA VAL A 187 -20.72 -25.57 -3.76
C VAL A 187 -21.23 -26.33 -2.53
N ALA A 188 -20.90 -25.87 -1.32
CA ALA A 188 -21.38 -26.50 -0.10
C ALA A 188 -22.91 -26.45 0.03
N ALA A 189 -23.54 -25.34 -0.38
CA ALA A 189 -25.00 -25.22 -0.39
C ALA A 189 -25.65 -26.16 -1.42
N ALA A 190 -25.12 -26.21 -2.64
CA ALA A 190 -25.61 -27.13 -3.67
C ALA A 190 -25.53 -28.59 -3.21
N GLY A 191 -24.42 -29.00 -2.59
CA GLY A 191 -24.28 -30.34 -2.03
C GLY A 191 -25.34 -30.69 -0.97
N ARG A 192 -25.62 -29.77 -0.03
CA ARG A 192 -26.69 -29.97 0.97
C ARG A 192 -28.08 -30.04 0.34
N GLN A 193 -28.35 -29.17 -0.64
CA GLN A 193 -29.62 -29.13 -1.35
C GLN A 193 -29.88 -30.43 -2.10
N LEU A 194 -28.87 -30.94 -2.82
CA LEU A 194 -28.97 -32.23 -3.51
C LEU A 194 -29.18 -33.39 -2.54
N ALA A 195 -28.44 -33.44 -1.44
CA ALA A 195 -28.64 -34.47 -0.41
C ALA A 195 -30.06 -34.42 0.19
N ALA A 196 -30.60 -33.22 0.44
CA ALA A 196 -31.97 -33.05 0.93
C ALA A 196 -33.01 -33.50 -0.10
N ILE A 197 -32.80 -33.18 -1.39
CA ILE A 197 -33.66 -33.62 -2.48
C ILE A 197 -33.67 -35.13 -2.59
N GLU A 198 -32.51 -35.79 -2.61
CA GLU A 198 -32.39 -37.25 -2.71
C GLU A 198 -33.05 -37.96 -1.51
N ALA A 199 -32.86 -37.45 -0.29
CA ALA A 199 -33.50 -38.03 0.91
C ALA A 199 -35.04 -37.93 0.86
N LEU A 200 -35.57 -36.78 0.42
CA LEU A 200 -37.02 -36.54 0.27
C LEU A 200 -37.64 -37.33 -0.89
N ASP A 201 -36.86 -37.60 -1.94
CA ASP A 201 -37.31 -38.42 -3.07
C ASP A 201 -37.44 -39.88 -2.64
N ALA A 202 -36.44 -40.40 -1.91
CA ALA A 202 -36.39 -41.78 -1.42
C ALA A 202 -37.54 -42.15 -0.47
N ASP A 203 -38.02 -41.20 0.35
CA ASP A 203 -39.14 -41.40 1.29
C ASP A 203 -40.50 -40.92 0.75
N GLY A 204 -40.55 -40.45 -0.50
CA GLY A 204 -41.75 -39.97 -1.19
C GLY A 204 -42.27 -38.60 -0.74
N ARG A 205 -41.65 -37.94 0.25
CA ARG A 205 -42.09 -36.63 0.73
C ARG A 205 -41.88 -35.51 -0.28
N LEU A 206 -40.97 -35.69 -1.25
CA LEU A 206 -40.78 -34.77 -2.37
C LEU A 206 -42.03 -34.71 -3.26
N GLY A 207 -42.64 -35.86 -3.54
CA GLY A 207 -43.86 -35.97 -4.36
C GLY A 207 -45.07 -35.22 -3.77
N ALA A 208 -45.12 -35.12 -2.44
CA ALA A 208 -46.15 -34.38 -1.71
C ALA A 208 -45.95 -32.86 -1.69
N GLN A 209 -44.83 -32.33 -2.21
CA GLN A 209 -44.55 -30.90 -2.19
C GLN A 209 -45.33 -30.13 -3.27
N PRO A 210 -45.59 -28.81 -3.04
CA PRO A 210 -46.17 -27.93 -4.05
C PRO A 210 -45.40 -28.00 -5.38
N TYR A 211 -46.11 -27.81 -6.50
CA TYR A 211 -45.54 -27.90 -7.85
C TYR A 211 -44.24 -27.09 -8.01
N VAL A 212 -44.23 -25.84 -7.54
CA VAL A 212 -43.04 -24.95 -7.60
C VAL A 212 -41.83 -25.55 -6.87
N VAL A 213 -42.04 -26.23 -5.74
CA VAL A 213 -40.96 -26.84 -4.97
C VAL A 213 -40.38 -28.05 -5.70
N ARG A 214 -41.23 -28.86 -6.32
CA ARG A 214 -40.82 -30.01 -7.15
C ARG A 214 -40.05 -29.56 -8.39
N VAL A 215 -40.54 -28.53 -9.09
CA VAL A 215 -39.87 -27.93 -10.25
C VAL A 215 -38.48 -27.39 -9.88
N VAL A 216 -38.34 -26.74 -8.72
CA VAL A 216 -37.04 -26.26 -8.23
C VAL A 216 -36.11 -27.40 -7.85
N ALA A 217 -36.63 -28.48 -7.24
CA ALA A 217 -35.83 -29.66 -6.92
C ALA A 217 -35.26 -30.32 -8.19
N GLU A 218 -36.10 -30.51 -9.22
CA GLU A 218 -35.68 -31.06 -10.50
C GLU A 218 -34.62 -30.16 -11.16
N GLY A 219 -34.89 -28.86 -11.23
CA GLY A 219 -33.91 -27.92 -11.77
C GLY A 219 -32.57 -27.94 -11.02
N ARG A 220 -32.57 -28.08 -9.69
CA ARG A 220 -31.33 -28.20 -8.93
C ARG A 220 -30.58 -29.51 -9.24
N ARG A 221 -31.26 -30.64 -9.50
CA ARG A 221 -30.63 -31.90 -9.94
C ARG A 221 -30.01 -31.78 -11.33
N GLU A 222 -30.72 -31.14 -12.25
CA GLU A 222 -30.28 -30.98 -13.65
C GLU A 222 -29.04 -30.09 -13.78
N THR A 223 -28.91 -29.07 -12.93
CA THR A 223 -27.76 -28.14 -12.91
C THR A 223 -27.29 -27.87 -11.47
N PRO A 224 -26.52 -28.79 -10.88
CA PRO A 224 -25.94 -28.64 -9.54
C PRO A 224 -25.14 -27.35 -9.33
N GLU A 225 -24.41 -26.93 -10.35
CA GLU A 225 -23.49 -25.79 -10.36
C GLU A 225 -24.19 -24.44 -10.50
N ALA A 226 -25.46 -24.41 -10.94
CA ALA A 226 -26.19 -23.18 -11.19
C ALA A 226 -26.38 -22.36 -9.89
N THR A 227 -26.14 -21.06 -9.97
CA THR A 227 -26.53 -20.11 -8.93
C THR A 227 -28.05 -20.08 -8.76
N LEU A 228 -28.53 -19.52 -7.64
CA LEU A 228 -29.97 -19.29 -7.44
C LEU A 228 -30.58 -18.40 -8.52
N THR A 229 -29.79 -17.49 -9.11
CA THR A 229 -30.23 -16.60 -10.19
C THR A 229 -30.37 -17.38 -11.49
N GLU A 230 -29.37 -18.18 -11.87
CA GLU A 230 -29.42 -19.00 -13.09
C GLU A 230 -30.56 -20.03 -13.03
N LEU A 231 -30.79 -20.66 -11.87
CA LEU A 231 -31.96 -21.51 -11.65
C LEU A 231 -33.27 -20.74 -11.83
N ALA A 232 -33.35 -19.52 -11.29
CA ALA A 232 -34.54 -18.70 -11.36
C ALA A 232 -34.86 -18.28 -12.80
N GLU A 233 -33.85 -17.84 -13.55
CA GLU A 233 -33.97 -17.49 -14.96
C GLU A 233 -34.42 -18.68 -15.80
N ARG A 234 -33.79 -19.84 -15.65
CA ARG A 234 -34.16 -21.05 -16.39
C ARG A 234 -35.58 -21.52 -16.08
N LEU A 235 -36.00 -21.44 -14.82
CA LEU A 235 -37.32 -21.90 -14.39
C LEU A 235 -38.42 -20.84 -14.57
N GLY A 236 -38.09 -19.62 -15.03
CA GLY A 236 -39.04 -18.51 -15.13
C GLY A 236 -39.59 -18.07 -13.77
N LEU A 237 -38.80 -18.22 -12.70
CA LEU A 237 -39.17 -17.90 -11.32
C LEU A 237 -38.42 -16.67 -10.82
N HIS A 238 -38.92 -16.03 -9.76
CA HIS A 238 -38.11 -15.08 -9.00
C HIS A 238 -37.04 -15.81 -8.19
N ARG A 239 -35.82 -15.24 -8.12
CA ARG A 239 -34.72 -15.74 -7.27
C ARG A 239 -35.16 -16.10 -5.85
N SER A 240 -36.02 -15.27 -5.24
CA SER A 240 -36.50 -15.50 -3.88
C SER A 240 -37.47 -16.70 -3.76
N ALA A 241 -38.19 -17.04 -4.83
CA ALA A 241 -39.05 -18.24 -4.87
C ALA A 241 -38.22 -19.52 -4.91
N VAL A 242 -37.16 -19.54 -5.74
CA VAL A 242 -36.18 -20.63 -5.80
C VAL A 242 -35.51 -20.84 -4.43
N GLN A 243 -35.05 -19.75 -3.81
CA GLN A 243 -34.44 -19.80 -2.49
C GLN A 243 -35.39 -20.40 -1.43
N ARG A 244 -36.63 -19.91 -1.34
CA ARG A 244 -37.62 -20.42 -0.39
C ARG A 244 -37.96 -21.90 -0.61
N ALA A 245 -37.97 -22.35 -1.86
CA ALA A 245 -38.20 -23.75 -2.19
C ALA A 245 -37.05 -24.65 -1.71
N LEU A 246 -35.79 -24.26 -1.95
CA LEU A 246 -34.60 -24.99 -1.49
C LEU A 246 -34.49 -24.99 0.04
N ASP A 247 -34.71 -23.85 0.70
CA ASP A 247 -34.74 -23.75 2.17
C ASP A 247 -35.83 -24.63 2.79
N ARG A 248 -36.96 -24.83 2.09
CA ARG A 248 -38.01 -25.74 2.51
C ARG A 248 -37.54 -27.19 2.40
N LEU A 249 -36.93 -27.58 1.28
CA LEU A 249 -36.42 -28.94 1.05
C LEU A 249 -35.36 -29.30 2.11
N GLU A 250 -34.39 -28.42 2.34
CA GLU A 250 -33.36 -28.62 3.39
C GLU A 250 -34.00 -28.77 4.78
N ARG A 251 -35.00 -27.96 5.14
CA ARG A 251 -35.71 -28.09 6.43
C ARG A 251 -36.51 -29.37 6.56
N LEU A 252 -37.19 -29.82 5.50
CA LEU A 252 -37.97 -31.05 5.52
C LEU A 252 -37.06 -32.27 5.64
N ALA A 253 -35.93 -32.28 4.95
CA ALA A 253 -34.94 -33.34 5.05
C ALA A 253 -34.39 -33.51 6.48
N LEU A 254 -34.28 -32.40 7.25
CA LEU A 254 -33.86 -32.43 8.65
C LEU A 254 -34.96 -32.89 9.63
N ALA A 255 -36.23 -32.84 9.24
CA ALA A 255 -37.32 -33.32 10.08
C ALA A 255 -37.50 -34.83 9.91
N GLU A 256 -37.50 -35.59 11.02
CA GLU A 256 -37.64 -37.05 10.99
C GLU A 256 -38.91 -37.50 10.24
N PRO A 257 -38.85 -38.61 9.47
CA PRO A 257 -40.02 -39.19 8.83
C PRO A 257 -40.97 -39.78 9.89
N GLY A 258 -41.99 -39.02 10.28
CA GLY A 258 -43.19 -39.55 10.94
C GLY A 258 -43.30 -39.37 12.46
N VAL A 259 -43.48 -38.13 12.92
CA VAL A 259 -44.48 -37.90 13.99
C VAL A 259 -45.77 -37.48 13.30
N VAL A 260 -46.56 -38.49 12.92
CA VAL A 260 -47.98 -38.28 12.62
C VAL A 260 -48.61 -37.76 13.91
N ALA A 261 -49.01 -36.49 13.94
CA ALA A 261 -49.83 -35.97 15.03
C ALA A 261 -51.13 -36.78 15.06
N ALA A 262 -51.25 -37.68 16.04
CA ALA A 262 -52.49 -38.38 16.30
C ALA A 262 -53.60 -37.35 16.59
N PRO A 263 -54.82 -37.51 16.06
CA PRO A 263 -55.91 -36.60 16.39
C PRO A 263 -56.23 -36.74 17.88
N LEU A 264 -56.23 -35.62 18.58
CA LEU A 264 -56.77 -35.54 19.94
C LEU A 264 -58.24 -35.97 19.89
N ALA A 265 -58.56 -37.06 20.60
CA ALA A 265 -59.92 -37.50 20.87
C ALA A 265 -60.61 -36.57 21.87
#